data_AF-A0A0K6ICX0-F1
#
_entry.id   AF-A0A0K6ICX0-F1
#
_cell.length_a   1.000
_cell.length_b   1.000
_cell.length_c   1.000
_cell.angle_alpha   90.00
_cell.angle_beta   90.00
_cell.angle_gamma   90.00
#
_symmetry.space_group_name_H-M   'P 1'
#
loop_
_entity.id
_entity.type
_entity.pdbx_description
1 polymer ?
#
loop_
_entity_poly.entity_id
_entity_poly.type
_entity_poly.pdbx_seq_one_letter_code
_entity_poly.pdbx_strand_id
1 'polypeptide(L)'
;MLYDADRILEAASVENEQDLYDAQLGVFLDPNDPAVIAEARKAGIPEDWIKAAQESPVWKMAMDWKVAFPLHPEYRTLPMVWYIPPLSPIQNAAQAGKIGKDGEMPDVRSLRIPVRYLANMLTAGDEAPVVQALERMLAMRAYMRAKTIDGIIDEGIAEKVGLSAAMIEKMYKIMAIADYEDRFVIPTTHREQVEEAYDLKGGCGFTDGNGCSTGISKTSLFGASKRPLRMPEEVQ
;
A
#
# COMPACT_ATOMS: atom_id res chain seq x y z
N MET A 1 -3.93 -3.64 -4.66
CA MET A 1 -2.73 -3.76 -5.51
C MET A 1 -2.95 -4.92 -6.45
N LEU A 2 -2.96 -4.66 -7.77
CA LEU A 2 -2.94 -5.71 -8.78
C LEU A 2 -1.49 -6.03 -9.11
N TYR A 3 -1.16 -7.31 -9.30
CA TYR A 3 0.20 -7.74 -9.59
C TYR A 3 0.20 -8.91 -10.57
N ASP A 4 1.29 -9.03 -11.33
CA ASP A 4 1.52 -10.12 -12.26
C ASP A 4 2.20 -11.30 -11.54
N ALA A 5 1.46 -12.40 -11.35
CA ALA A 5 1.96 -13.56 -10.65
C ALA A 5 3.09 -14.28 -11.40
N ASP A 6 3.10 -14.23 -12.73
CA ASP A 6 4.09 -14.94 -13.55
C ASP A 6 5.47 -14.26 -13.48
N ARG A 7 5.51 -12.97 -13.15
CA ARG A 7 6.74 -12.17 -13.03
C ARG A 7 7.36 -12.19 -11.64
N ILE A 8 6.74 -12.86 -10.66
CA ILE A 8 7.24 -12.96 -9.28
C ILE A 8 8.63 -13.59 -9.24
N LEU A 9 8.83 -14.72 -9.92
CA LEU A 9 10.10 -15.44 -9.89
C LEU A 9 11.22 -14.59 -10.52
N GLU A 10 10.94 -13.95 -11.64
CA GLU A 10 11.88 -13.05 -12.31
C GLU A 10 12.30 -11.90 -11.38
N ALA A 11 11.33 -11.21 -10.77
CA ALA A 11 11.59 -10.07 -9.90
C ALA A 11 12.34 -10.47 -8.62
N ALA A 12 12.01 -11.60 -8.00
CA ALA A 12 12.69 -12.08 -6.80
C ALA A 12 14.11 -12.61 -7.08
N SER A 13 14.41 -12.98 -8.32
CA SER A 13 15.69 -13.58 -8.73
C SER A 13 16.72 -12.59 -9.28
N VAL A 14 16.42 -11.28 -9.29
CA VAL A 14 17.37 -10.25 -9.76
C VAL A 14 18.69 -10.32 -8.99
N GLU A 15 19.82 -10.36 -9.68
CA GLU A 15 21.13 -10.60 -9.06
C GLU A 15 21.50 -9.52 -8.04
N ASN A 16 21.36 -8.25 -8.43
CA ASN A 16 21.66 -7.10 -7.57
C ASN A 16 20.49 -6.83 -6.61
N GLU A 17 20.79 -6.82 -5.31
CA GLU A 17 19.80 -6.62 -4.26
C GLU A 17 19.18 -5.20 -4.28
N GLN A 18 19.92 -4.20 -4.77
CA GLN A 18 19.42 -2.82 -4.87
C GLN A 18 18.34 -2.67 -5.95
N ASP A 19 18.34 -3.55 -6.95
CA ASP A 19 17.36 -3.54 -8.04
C ASP A 19 16.06 -4.25 -7.65
N LEU A 20 16.00 -4.95 -6.51
CA LEU A 20 14.82 -5.71 -6.06
C LEU A 20 13.62 -4.80 -5.77
N TYR A 21 13.85 -3.58 -5.28
CA TYR A 21 12.80 -2.59 -5.07
C TYR A 21 12.09 -2.24 -6.38
N ASP A 22 12.87 -1.87 -7.40
CA ASP A 22 12.33 -1.51 -8.71
C ASP A 22 11.75 -2.73 -9.45
N ALA A 23 12.35 -3.91 -9.28
CA ALA A 23 11.81 -5.15 -9.79
C ALA A 23 10.43 -5.46 -9.20
N GLN A 24 10.25 -5.28 -7.88
CA GLN A 24 8.95 -5.45 -7.22
C GLN A 24 7.93 -4.42 -7.72
N LEU A 25 8.31 -3.17 -7.90
CA LEU A 25 7.43 -2.16 -8.51
C LEU A 25 7.01 -2.56 -9.93
N GLY A 26 7.91 -3.17 -10.70
CA GLY A 26 7.65 -3.66 -12.04
C GLY A 26 6.65 -4.82 -12.12
N VAL A 27 6.40 -5.52 -11.00
CA VAL A 27 5.39 -6.57 -10.90
C VAL A 27 3.99 -6.00 -10.66
N PHE A 28 3.88 -4.78 -10.14
CA PHE A 28 2.58 -4.13 -9.92
C PHE A 28 1.99 -3.59 -11.23
N LEU A 29 0.67 -3.79 -11.39
CA LEU A 29 -0.07 -3.46 -12.59
C LEU A 29 -0.94 -2.21 -12.38
N ASP A 30 -0.92 -1.28 -13.33
CA ASP A 30 -1.71 -0.05 -13.25
C ASP A 30 -3.22 -0.36 -13.26
N PRO A 31 -3.94 -0.07 -12.15
CA PRO A 31 -5.37 -0.37 -12.07
C PRO A 31 -6.24 0.52 -12.96
N ASN A 32 -5.68 1.59 -13.55
CA ASN A 32 -6.39 2.48 -14.47
C ASN A 32 -6.12 2.15 -15.94
N ASP A 33 -5.16 1.27 -16.24
CA ASP A 33 -4.87 0.86 -17.62
C ASP A 33 -6.01 -0.03 -18.16
N PRO A 34 -6.67 0.36 -19.27
CA PRO A 34 -7.72 -0.44 -19.90
C PRO A 34 -7.31 -1.88 -20.22
N ALA A 35 -6.03 -2.14 -20.55
CA ALA A 35 -5.53 -3.48 -20.83
C ALA A 35 -5.48 -4.32 -19.55
N VAL A 36 -4.98 -3.76 -18.44
CA VAL A 36 -4.95 -4.42 -17.13
C VAL A 36 -6.36 -4.68 -16.63
N ILE A 37 -7.29 -3.73 -16.79
CA ILE A 37 -8.70 -3.90 -16.40
C ILE A 37 -9.36 -5.03 -17.19
N ALA A 38 -9.14 -5.08 -18.51
CA ALA A 38 -9.68 -6.13 -19.36
C ALA A 38 -9.14 -7.50 -18.96
N GLU A 39 -7.84 -7.60 -18.66
CA GLU A 39 -7.21 -8.85 -18.24
C GLU A 39 -7.65 -9.27 -16.84
N ALA A 40 -7.75 -8.34 -15.89
CA ALA A 40 -8.29 -8.60 -14.55
C ALA A 40 -9.71 -9.19 -14.61
N ARG A 41 -10.57 -8.66 -15.49
CA ARG A 41 -11.93 -9.20 -15.72
C ARG A 41 -11.90 -10.60 -16.32
N LYS A 42 -11.00 -10.89 -17.27
CA LYS A 42 -10.84 -12.25 -17.82
C LYS A 42 -10.33 -13.23 -16.77
N ALA A 43 -9.46 -12.78 -15.88
CA ALA A 43 -8.95 -13.56 -14.76
C ALA A 43 -9.98 -13.78 -13.64
N GLY A 44 -11.20 -13.24 -13.77
CA GLY A 44 -12.29 -13.42 -12.81
C GLY A 44 -12.19 -12.52 -11.58
N ILE A 45 -11.38 -11.45 -11.62
CA ILE A 45 -11.29 -10.49 -10.51
C ILE A 45 -12.60 -9.70 -10.41
N PRO A 46 -13.25 -9.65 -9.23
CA PRO A 46 -14.47 -8.88 -9.02
C PRO A 46 -14.32 -7.39 -9.35
N GLU A 47 -15.40 -6.76 -9.85
CA GLU A 47 -15.36 -5.35 -10.27
C GLU A 47 -15.13 -4.38 -9.10
N ASP A 48 -15.59 -4.71 -7.90
CA ASP A 48 -15.32 -3.93 -6.69
C ASP A 48 -13.84 -3.97 -6.28
N TRP A 49 -13.13 -5.08 -6.52
CA TRP A 49 -11.68 -5.17 -6.33
C TRP A 49 -10.92 -4.28 -7.31
N ILE A 50 -11.35 -4.24 -8.58
CA ILE A 50 -10.76 -3.36 -9.60
C ILE A 50 -10.95 -1.88 -9.19
N LYS A 51 -12.18 -1.50 -8.80
CA LYS A 51 -12.46 -0.13 -8.30
C LYS A 51 -11.65 0.20 -7.05
N ALA A 52 -11.59 -0.70 -6.09
CA ALA A 52 -10.77 -0.52 -4.88
C ALA A 52 -9.28 -0.38 -5.21
N ALA A 53 -8.79 -1.06 -6.24
CA ALA A 53 -7.42 -0.89 -6.72
C ALA A 53 -7.18 0.50 -7.32
N GLN A 54 -8.13 1.04 -8.10
CA GLN A 54 -8.07 2.38 -8.68
C GLN A 54 -8.06 3.48 -7.62
N GLU A 55 -8.78 3.29 -6.52
CA GLU A 55 -8.86 4.26 -5.42
C GLU A 55 -7.77 4.06 -4.36
N SER A 56 -6.95 3.01 -4.49
CA SER A 56 -6.06 2.51 -3.44
C SER A 56 -5.07 3.58 -2.93
N PRO A 57 -5.06 3.87 -1.61
CA PRO A 57 -4.04 4.74 -1.02
C PRO A 57 -2.65 4.11 -1.07
N VAL A 58 -2.55 2.78 -1.03
CA VAL A 58 -1.28 2.05 -1.12
C VAL A 58 -0.65 2.23 -2.49
N TRP A 59 -1.45 2.13 -3.56
CA TRP A 59 -0.98 2.42 -4.93
C TRP A 59 -0.42 3.83 -5.04
N LYS A 60 -1.16 4.83 -4.54
CA LYS A 60 -0.72 6.23 -4.56
C LYS A 60 0.61 6.43 -3.85
N MET A 61 0.80 5.85 -2.67
CA MET A 61 2.05 6.01 -1.90
C MET A 61 3.24 5.26 -2.50
N ALA A 62 3.03 4.05 -3.02
CA ALA A 62 4.10 3.18 -3.54
C ALA A 62 4.45 3.46 -5.01
N MET A 63 3.47 3.76 -5.85
CA MET A 63 3.63 3.94 -7.30
C MET A 63 3.63 5.40 -7.72
N ASP A 64 2.58 6.17 -7.36
CA ASP A 64 2.44 7.55 -7.85
C ASP A 64 3.42 8.51 -7.16
N TRP A 65 3.55 8.42 -5.84
CA TRP A 65 4.32 9.36 -5.04
C TRP A 65 5.71 8.86 -4.66
N LYS A 66 6.00 7.55 -4.84
CA LYS A 66 7.22 6.85 -4.40
C LYS A 66 7.70 7.27 -3.01
N VAL A 67 6.78 7.30 -2.04
CA VAL A 67 7.10 7.62 -0.63
C VAL A 67 7.06 6.41 0.29
N ALA A 68 6.52 5.28 -0.17
CA ALA A 68 6.51 4.02 0.55
C ALA A 68 7.51 3.03 -0.05
N PHE A 69 8.10 2.20 0.81
CA PHE A 69 9.12 1.20 0.45
C PHE A 69 8.84 -0.15 1.11
N PRO A 70 9.24 -1.27 0.48
CA PRO A 70 9.21 -2.58 1.12
C PRO A 70 10.18 -2.64 2.31
N LEU A 71 9.91 -3.53 3.27
CA LEU A 71 10.86 -3.80 4.35
C LEU A 71 11.79 -4.96 3.97
N HIS A 72 13.09 -4.72 4.03
CA HIS A 72 14.14 -5.69 3.69
C HIS A 72 13.89 -6.40 2.34
N PRO A 73 13.84 -5.66 1.21
CA PRO A 73 13.65 -6.27 -0.11
C PRO A 73 14.69 -7.35 -0.45
N GLU A 74 15.90 -7.26 0.12
CA GLU A 74 17.00 -8.23 -0.02
C GLU A 74 16.64 -9.66 0.43
N TYR A 75 15.58 -9.84 1.22
CA TYR A 75 15.08 -11.17 1.58
C TYR A 75 14.34 -11.88 0.44
N ARG A 76 14.09 -11.20 -0.70
CA ARG A 76 13.53 -11.77 -1.93
C ARG A 76 12.16 -12.43 -1.74
N THR A 77 11.40 -11.98 -0.74
CA THR A 77 10.03 -12.44 -0.46
C THR A 77 8.95 -11.60 -1.16
N LEU A 78 9.35 -10.50 -1.84
CA LEU A 78 8.45 -9.48 -2.40
C LEU A 78 7.40 -9.03 -1.37
N PRO A 79 7.81 -8.41 -0.25
CA PRO A 79 6.92 -8.11 0.86
C PRO A 79 5.82 -7.14 0.45
N MET A 80 4.58 -7.41 0.89
CA MET A 80 3.41 -6.60 0.56
C MET A 80 3.03 -5.58 1.65
N VAL A 81 3.83 -5.49 2.72
CA VAL A 81 3.71 -4.46 3.76
C VAL A 81 4.83 -3.44 3.58
N TRP A 82 4.45 -2.18 3.35
CA TRP A 82 5.34 -1.11 2.94
C TRP A 82 5.34 0.02 3.98
N TYR A 83 6.46 0.74 4.07
CA TYR A 83 6.74 1.74 5.09
C TYR A 83 7.15 3.07 4.48
N ILE A 84 6.67 4.16 5.07
CA ILE A 84 7.10 5.52 4.74
C ILE A 84 8.24 5.89 5.70
N PRO A 85 9.41 6.35 5.21
CA PRO A 85 10.54 6.67 6.06
C PRO A 85 10.22 7.90 6.94
N PRO A 86 10.60 7.89 8.22
CA PRO A 86 10.27 8.99 9.13
C PRO A 86 11.13 10.22 8.86
N LEU A 87 10.51 11.40 8.88
CA LEU A 87 11.25 12.65 9.03
C LEU A 87 11.81 12.74 10.45
N SER A 88 13.04 13.22 10.60
CA SER A 88 13.66 13.43 11.91
C SER A 88 14.01 14.91 12.15
N PRO A 89 14.21 15.34 13.40
CA PRO A 89 14.68 16.69 13.68
C PRO A 89 16.04 16.97 13.02
N ILE A 90 16.33 18.22 12.69
CA ILE A 90 17.62 18.63 12.13
C ILE A 90 18.64 18.74 13.27
N GLN A 91 19.77 18.02 13.20
CA GLN A 91 20.75 17.94 14.29
C GLN A 91 21.49 19.28 14.55
N ASN A 92 21.84 20.04 13.49
CA ASN A 92 22.85 21.11 13.59
C ASN A 92 22.38 22.53 13.22
N ALA A 93 21.19 22.72 12.64
CA ALA A 93 20.73 24.05 12.22
C ALA A 93 20.22 24.91 13.40
N ALA A 94 19.72 24.28 14.47
CA ALA A 94 19.21 24.97 15.65
C ALA A 94 20.33 25.60 16.52
N GLN A 95 21.52 24.99 16.57
CA GLN A 95 22.67 25.54 17.33
C GLN A 95 23.43 26.64 16.58
N ALA A 96 23.40 26.65 15.25
CA ALA A 96 24.16 27.61 14.43
C ALA A 96 23.40 28.90 14.08
N GLY A 97 22.15 29.06 14.51
CA GLY A 97 21.29 30.19 14.08
C GLY A 97 21.04 30.21 12.57
N LYS A 98 21.31 29.09 11.88
CA LYS A 98 21.10 28.87 10.44
C LYS A 98 19.90 27.97 10.19
N ILE A 99 18.80 28.20 10.92
CA ILE A 99 17.50 27.90 10.32
C ILE A 99 17.46 28.81 9.09
N GLY A 100 17.50 28.24 7.89
CA GLY A 100 17.59 28.99 6.63
C GLY A 100 16.74 30.24 6.71
N LYS A 101 17.39 31.40 6.60
CA LYS A 101 16.76 32.70 6.85
C LYS A 101 15.71 33.07 5.80
N ASP A 102 15.48 32.23 4.79
CA ASP A 102 14.67 32.56 3.62
C ASP A 102 13.92 31.32 3.09
N GLY A 103 12.93 30.78 3.83
CA GLY A 103 11.96 29.82 3.25
C GLY A 103 12.52 28.52 2.64
N GLU A 104 13.83 28.26 2.74
CA GLU A 104 14.48 27.11 2.11
C GLU A 104 14.16 25.83 2.88
N MET A 105 13.73 24.81 2.15
CA MET A 105 13.47 23.48 2.69
C MET A 105 14.71 22.95 3.42
N PRO A 106 14.55 22.31 4.60
CA PRO A 106 15.64 21.61 5.26
C PRO A 106 16.32 20.64 4.31
N ASP A 107 17.66 20.65 4.27
CA ASP A 107 18.41 19.63 3.55
C ASP A 107 18.17 18.27 4.20
N VAL A 108 17.71 17.28 3.42
CA VAL A 108 17.48 15.90 3.88
C VAL A 108 18.74 15.31 4.51
N ARG A 109 19.94 15.72 4.05
CA ARG A 109 21.21 15.25 4.61
C ARG A 109 21.51 15.81 6.00
N SER A 110 20.78 16.82 6.44
CA SER A 110 20.92 17.44 7.77
C SER A 110 20.03 16.79 8.85
N LEU A 111 19.21 15.82 8.46
CA LEU A 111 18.32 15.06 9.35
C LEU A 111 19.14 14.24 10.37
N ARG A 112 18.62 14.13 11.59
CA ARG A 112 19.25 13.39 12.70
C ARG A 112 19.45 11.90 12.39
N ILE A 113 18.47 11.28 11.76
CA ILE A 113 18.55 9.86 11.38
C ILE A 113 19.39 9.76 10.11
N PRO A 114 20.50 9.00 10.11
CA PRO A 114 21.31 8.82 8.91
C PRO A 114 20.49 8.17 7.78
N VAL A 115 20.52 8.75 6.59
CA VAL A 115 19.81 8.20 5.42
C VAL A 115 20.26 6.77 5.11
N ARG A 116 21.57 6.49 5.24
CA ARG A 116 22.12 5.14 5.11
C ARG A 116 21.43 4.10 5.99
N TYR A 117 21.04 4.47 7.22
CA TYR A 117 20.34 3.56 8.13
C TYR A 117 18.97 3.15 7.56
N LEU A 118 18.22 4.13 7.04
CA LEU A 118 16.91 3.89 6.43
C LEU A 118 17.05 3.10 5.12
N ALA A 119 18.05 3.44 4.29
CA ALA A 119 18.33 2.74 3.05
C ALA A 119 18.63 1.26 3.26
N ASN A 120 19.43 0.93 4.28
CA ASN A 120 19.72 -0.46 4.63
C ASN A 120 18.48 -1.28 5.01
N MET A 121 17.40 -0.63 5.48
CA MET A 121 16.15 -1.33 5.84
C MET A 121 15.12 -1.36 4.71
N LEU A 122 15.10 -0.35 3.84
CA LEU A 122 13.98 -0.10 2.93
C LEU A 122 14.32 -0.33 1.44
N THR A 123 15.59 -0.27 1.09
CA THR A 123 16.05 -0.23 -0.31
C THR A 123 17.38 -0.98 -0.51
N ALA A 124 17.64 -1.99 0.33
CA ALA A 124 18.88 -2.79 0.30
C ALA A 124 20.18 -1.94 0.29
N GLY A 125 20.15 -0.77 0.94
CA GLY A 125 21.28 0.15 1.05
C GLY A 125 21.37 1.23 -0.03
N ASP A 126 20.45 1.30 -1.00
CA ASP A 126 20.37 2.42 -1.95
C ASP A 126 19.73 3.67 -1.30
N GLU A 127 20.51 4.74 -1.16
CA GLU A 127 20.04 5.97 -0.54
C GLU A 127 19.14 6.82 -1.44
N ALA A 128 19.28 6.74 -2.78
CA ALA A 128 18.63 7.69 -3.68
C ALA A 128 17.09 7.69 -3.60
N PRO A 129 16.40 6.53 -3.57
CA PRO A 129 14.95 6.51 -3.45
C PRO A 129 14.49 7.06 -2.08
N VAL A 130 15.23 6.76 -1.01
CA VAL A 130 14.91 7.24 0.33
C VAL A 130 15.07 8.75 0.44
N VAL A 131 16.14 9.33 -0.13
CA VAL A 131 16.32 10.79 -0.18
C VAL A 131 15.16 11.43 -0.92
N GLN A 132 14.81 10.92 -2.11
CA GLN A 132 13.71 11.46 -2.91
C GLN A 132 12.38 11.45 -2.15
N ALA A 133 12.07 10.37 -1.43
CA ALA A 133 10.86 10.30 -0.61
C ALA A 133 10.85 11.32 0.53
N LEU A 134 11.97 11.49 1.22
CA LEU A 134 12.13 12.48 2.29
C LEU A 134 12.00 13.92 1.74
N GLU A 135 12.58 14.22 0.59
CA GLU A 135 12.45 15.51 -0.10
C GLU A 135 10.99 15.79 -0.48
N ARG A 136 10.27 14.80 -1.03
CA ARG A 136 8.84 14.92 -1.34
C ARG A 136 7.98 15.21 -0.11
N MET A 137 8.26 14.58 1.03
CA MET A 137 7.55 14.86 2.27
C MET A 137 7.87 16.26 2.83
N LEU A 138 9.11 16.72 2.70
CA LEU A 138 9.48 18.10 3.08
C LEU A 138 8.84 19.13 2.15
N ALA A 139 8.78 18.86 0.85
CA ALA A 139 8.11 19.70 -0.14
C ALA A 139 6.61 19.81 0.14
N MET A 140 5.94 18.72 0.49
CA MET A 140 4.54 18.76 0.93
C MET A 140 4.36 19.71 2.14
N ARG A 141 5.24 19.62 3.15
CA ARG A 141 5.17 20.51 4.33
C ARG A 141 5.42 21.97 3.96
N ALA A 142 6.39 22.25 3.11
CA ALA A 142 6.73 23.61 2.67
C ALA A 142 5.61 24.23 1.81
N TYR A 143 5.09 23.48 0.84
CA TYR A 143 3.97 23.90 0.00
C TYR A 143 2.72 24.21 0.83
N MET A 144 2.34 23.30 1.74
CA MET A 144 1.16 23.51 2.58
C MET A 144 1.35 24.68 3.55
N ARG A 145 2.57 24.93 4.02
CA ARG A 145 2.89 26.12 4.82
C ARG A 145 2.69 27.41 4.01
N ALA A 146 3.27 27.50 2.82
CA ALA A 146 3.13 28.67 1.95
C ALA A 146 1.65 28.94 1.63
N LYS A 147 0.89 27.88 1.33
CA LYS A 147 -0.55 27.98 1.06
C LYS A 147 -1.37 28.44 2.26
N THR A 148 -1.09 27.93 3.46
CA THR A 148 -1.91 28.17 4.66
C THR A 148 -1.51 29.40 5.46
N ILE A 149 -0.22 29.74 5.50
CA ILE A 149 0.30 30.88 6.26
C ILE A 149 0.43 32.11 5.38
N ASP A 150 1.13 31.96 4.25
CA ASP A 150 1.47 33.09 3.38
C ASP A 150 0.37 33.36 2.34
N GLY A 151 -0.55 32.42 2.14
CA GLY A 151 -1.65 32.52 1.17
C GLY A 151 -1.20 32.39 -0.29
N ILE A 152 0.01 31.86 -0.51
CA ILE A 152 0.64 31.77 -1.84
C ILE A 152 0.66 30.31 -2.28
N ILE A 153 0.21 30.06 -3.52
CA ILE A 153 0.37 28.78 -4.20
C ILE A 153 1.71 28.82 -4.93
N ASP A 154 2.75 28.27 -4.29
CA ASP A 154 4.10 28.18 -4.88
C ASP A 154 4.28 26.81 -5.56
N GLU A 155 3.94 26.75 -6.85
CA GLU A 155 4.09 25.53 -7.66
C GLU A 155 5.56 25.10 -7.83
N GLY A 156 6.50 26.04 -7.69
CA GLY A 156 7.94 25.77 -7.82
C GLY A 156 8.47 24.82 -6.74
N ILE A 157 7.82 24.75 -5.57
CA ILE A 157 8.14 23.77 -4.52
C ILE A 157 7.81 22.35 -4.98
N ALA A 158 6.68 22.17 -5.68
CA ALA A 158 6.23 20.88 -6.17
C ALA A 158 7.11 20.39 -7.34
N GLU A 159 7.41 21.29 -8.27
CA GLU A 159 8.23 20.99 -9.46
C GLU A 159 9.64 20.52 -9.09
N LYS A 160 10.25 21.09 -8.04
CA LYS A 160 11.59 20.69 -7.56
C LYS A 160 11.70 19.21 -7.19
N VAL A 161 10.60 18.59 -6.75
CA VAL A 161 10.57 17.17 -6.36
C VAL A 161 9.84 16.28 -7.38
N GLY A 162 9.53 16.84 -8.56
CA GLY A 162 8.86 16.15 -9.65
C GLY A 162 7.38 15.84 -9.37
N LEU A 163 6.72 16.64 -8.53
CA LEU A 163 5.29 16.50 -8.22
C LEU A 163 4.52 17.71 -8.74
N SER A 164 3.22 17.56 -8.96
CA SER A 164 2.33 18.70 -9.20
C SER A 164 1.71 19.21 -7.90
N ALA A 165 1.28 20.48 -7.88
CA ALA A 165 0.51 21.05 -6.77
C ALA A 165 -0.72 20.18 -6.41
N ALA A 166 -1.44 19.70 -7.43
CA ALA A 166 -2.57 18.80 -7.24
C ALA A 166 -2.19 17.45 -6.61
N MET A 167 -1.01 16.90 -6.95
CA MET A 167 -0.49 15.69 -6.29
C MET A 167 -0.15 15.96 -4.83
N ILE A 168 0.49 17.08 -4.51
CA ILE A 168 0.79 17.46 -3.12
C ILE A 168 -0.49 17.61 -2.28
N GLU A 169 -1.55 18.20 -2.84
CA GLU A 169 -2.82 18.33 -2.13
C GLU A 169 -3.49 16.97 -1.87
N LYS A 170 -3.39 16.03 -2.82
CA LYS A 170 -3.84 14.64 -2.61
C LYS A 170 -3.00 13.91 -1.56
N MET A 171 -1.68 14.11 -1.56
CA MET A 171 -0.78 13.59 -0.53
C MET A 171 -1.20 14.14 0.84
N TYR A 172 -1.44 15.44 0.95
CA TYR A 172 -1.89 16.08 2.19
C TYR A 172 -3.24 15.53 2.67
N LYS A 173 -4.22 15.35 1.77
CA LYS A 173 -5.52 14.75 2.12
C LYS A 173 -5.33 13.36 2.73
N ILE A 174 -4.55 12.49 2.08
CA ILE A 174 -4.40 11.08 2.52
C ILE A 174 -3.47 10.93 3.73
N MET A 175 -2.39 11.70 3.80
CA MET A 175 -1.35 11.55 4.83
C MET A 175 -1.55 12.44 6.06
N ALA A 176 -2.22 13.59 5.93
CA ALA A 176 -2.38 14.54 7.03
C ALA A 176 -3.83 14.63 7.55
N ILE A 177 -4.82 14.76 6.67
CA ILE A 177 -6.24 14.72 7.08
C ILE A 177 -6.61 13.28 7.44
N ALA A 178 -6.31 12.36 6.52
CA ALA A 178 -6.38 10.92 6.71
C ALA A 178 -7.77 10.44 7.18
N ASP A 179 -8.81 10.86 6.46
CA ASP A 179 -10.19 10.40 6.66
C ASP A 179 -10.29 8.86 6.60
N TYR A 180 -11.25 8.28 7.30
CA TYR A 180 -11.31 6.82 7.47
C TYR A 180 -11.45 6.09 6.12
N GLU A 181 -12.31 6.60 5.26
CA GLU A 181 -12.57 6.12 3.91
C GLU A 181 -11.36 6.25 2.97
N ASP A 182 -10.51 7.27 3.18
CA ASP A 182 -9.29 7.45 2.39
C ASP A 182 -8.18 6.51 2.83
N ARG A 183 -8.16 6.13 4.13
CA ARG A 183 -7.16 5.20 4.69
C ARG A 183 -7.45 3.75 4.35
N PHE A 184 -8.71 3.35 4.35
CA PHE A 184 -9.12 1.95 4.27
C PHE A 184 -10.04 1.71 3.07
N VAL A 185 -9.41 1.47 1.91
CA VAL A 185 -10.10 1.01 0.70
C VAL A 185 -9.94 -0.51 0.60
N ILE A 186 -10.77 -1.24 1.36
CA ILE A 186 -10.72 -2.70 1.46
C ILE A 186 -11.98 -3.29 0.80
N PRO A 187 -11.87 -3.99 -0.34
CA PRO A 187 -13.01 -4.61 -1.00
C PRO A 187 -13.46 -5.88 -0.25
N THR A 188 -14.64 -6.38 -0.58
CA THR A 188 -15.18 -7.58 0.08
C THR A 188 -14.54 -8.83 -0.52
N THR A 189 -14.13 -9.80 0.30
CA THR A 189 -13.44 -11.02 -0.19
C THR A 189 -14.34 -11.97 -1.01
N HIS A 190 -15.61 -11.62 -1.24
CA HIS A 190 -16.56 -12.39 -2.06
C HIS A 190 -16.57 -13.91 -1.76
N ARG A 191 -16.64 -14.28 -0.46
CA ARG A 191 -16.61 -15.69 -0.01
C ARG A 191 -17.71 -16.55 -0.65
N GLU A 192 -18.82 -15.94 -1.02
CA GLU A 192 -19.95 -16.57 -1.68
C GLU A 192 -19.64 -17.15 -3.07
N GLN A 193 -18.53 -16.76 -3.71
CA GLN A 193 -18.13 -17.31 -4.99
C GLN A 193 -17.46 -18.70 -4.87
N VAL A 194 -16.87 -19.00 -3.72
CA VAL A 194 -16.11 -20.23 -3.48
C VAL A 194 -16.84 -21.17 -2.52
N GLU A 195 -17.64 -20.62 -1.59
CA GLU A 195 -18.32 -21.39 -0.56
C GLU A 195 -19.86 -21.31 -0.70
N GLU A 196 -20.56 -22.37 -0.28
CA GLU A 196 -22.03 -22.36 -0.19
C GLU A 196 -22.49 -21.44 0.95
N ALA A 197 -22.63 -20.14 0.64
CA ALA A 197 -22.88 -19.09 1.61
C ALA A 197 -24.16 -19.30 2.45
N TYR A 198 -25.20 -19.92 1.88
CA TYR A 198 -26.45 -20.21 2.59
C TYR A 198 -26.27 -21.26 3.70
N ASP A 199 -25.52 -22.33 3.42
CA ASP A 199 -25.21 -23.36 4.40
C ASP A 199 -24.29 -22.82 5.50
N LEU A 200 -23.30 -22.01 5.13
CA LEU A 200 -22.39 -21.37 6.08
C LEU A 200 -23.10 -20.36 6.98
N LYS A 201 -24.01 -19.55 6.45
CA LYS A 201 -24.77 -18.57 7.23
C LYS A 201 -25.60 -19.22 8.34
N GLY A 202 -26.18 -20.39 8.08
CA GLY A 202 -27.02 -21.11 9.05
C GLY A 202 -26.26 -22.06 9.99
N GLY A 203 -25.06 -22.51 9.59
CA GLY A 203 -24.33 -23.55 10.32
C GLY A 203 -23.02 -23.11 10.96
N CYS A 204 -22.38 -22.07 10.41
CA CYS A 204 -21.09 -21.61 10.88
C CYS A 204 -21.20 -20.96 12.27
N GLY A 205 -20.58 -21.59 13.27
CA GLY A 205 -20.59 -21.15 14.67
C GLY A 205 -20.93 -22.26 15.67
N PHE A 206 -21.62 -23.31 15.21
CA PHE A 206 -21.88 -24.51 16.01
C PHE A 206 -20.70 -25.48 15.89
N THR A 207 -19.90 -25.58 16.96
CA THR A 207 -18.66 -26.39 17.00
C THR A 207 -18.90 -27.85 17.42
N ASP A 208 -20.16 -28.29 17.45
CA ASP A 208 -20.57 -29.65 17.83
C ASP A 208 -20.09 -30.73 16.83
N GLY A 209 -19.40 -30.34 15.74
CA GLY A 209 -18.73 -31.21 14.79
C GLY A 209 -17.92 -30.44 13.74
N ASN A 210 -17.36 -31.14 12.75
CA ASN A 210 -16.53 -30.57 11.69
C ASN A 210 -17.32 -29.81 10.60
N GLY A 211 -18.61 -29.49 10.83
CA GLY A 211 -19.57 -29.06 9.80
C GLY A 211 -19.25 -27.75 9.08
N CYS A 212 -18.35 -26.94 9.65
CA CYS A 212 -17.92 -25.64 9.12
C CYS A 212 -16.46 -25.67 8.63
N SER A 213 -15.82 -26.83 8.69
CA SER A 213 -14.47 -27.03 8.20
C SER A 213 -14.51 -27.50 6.75
N THR A 214 -13.60 -26.95 5.94
CA THR A 214 -13.39 -27.36 4.55
C THR A 214 -12.71 -28.73 4.44
N GLY A 215 -12.19 -29.28 5.54
CA GLY A 215 -11.49 -30.56 5.60
C GLY A 215 -12.38 -31.77 5.86
N ILE A 216 -13.45 -31.97 5.08
CA ILE A 216 -14.30 -33.18 5.17
C ILE A 216 -14.23 -33.95 3.84
N SER A 217 -13.67 -35.16 3.89
CA SER A 217 -13.84 -36.14 2.81
C SER A 217 -15.30 -36.61 2.73
N LYS A 218 -15.81 -36.90 1.52
CA LYS A 218 -17.17 -37.46 1.34
C LYS A 218 -17.44 -38.68 2.22
N THR A 219 -16.41 -39.45 2.54
CA THR A 219 -16.46 -40.57 3.47
C THR A 219 -16.02 -40.11 4.86
N SER A 220 -16.88 -40.31 5.86
CA SER A 220 -16.56 -40.09 7.27
C SER A 220 -16.39 -41.42 7.98
N LEU A 221 -15.32 -41.58 8.76
CA LEU A 221 -15.11 -42.76 9.61
C LEU A 221 -16.21 -42.92 10.67
N PHE A 222 -16.90 -41.83 11.00
CA PHE A 222 -17.97 -41.78 12.00
C PHE A 222 -19.38 -41.89 11.39
N GLY A 223 -19.49 -42.21 10.10
CA GLY A 223 -20.79 -42.44 9.44
C GLY A 223 -21.67 -41.21 9.23
N ALA A 224 -21.23 -40.01 9.64
CA ALA A 224 -21.96 -38.77 9.46
C ALA A 224 -21.58 -38.10 8.12
N SER A 225 -22.54 -37.97 7.20
CA SER A 225 -22.43 -37.10 6.03
C SER A 225 -22.83 -35.66 6.41
N LYS A 226 -22.25 -34.64 5.75
CA LYS A 226 -22.70 -33.24 5.87
C LYS A 226 -24.21 -33.19 5.59
N ARG A 227 -25.02 -32.86 6.59
CA ARG A 227 -26.46 -32.63 6.41
C ARG A 227 -26.64 -31.14 6.12
N PRO A 228 -27.30 -30.75 5.02
CA PRO A 228 -27.66 -29.35 4.82
C PRO A 228 -28.58 -28.92 5.96
N LEU A 229 -28.33 -27.73 6.51
CA LEU A 229 -29.19 -27.17 7.55
C LEU A 229 -30.54 -26.81 6.93
N ARG A 230 -31.56 -27.62 7.23
CA ARG A 230 -32.94 -27.24 6.98
C ARG A 230 -33.37 -26.25 8.05
N MET A 231 -33.55 -24.99 7.66
CA MET A 231 -34.25 -24.03 8.49
C MET A 231 -35.68 -24.54 8.71
N PRO A 232 -36.20 -24.55 9.95
CA PRO A 232 -37.60 -24.86 10.17
C PRO A 232 -38.46 -23.82 9.44
N GLU A 233 -39.34 -24.28 8.55
CA GLU A 233 -40.38 -23.41 7.98
C GLU A 233 -41.34 -23.00 9.10
N GLU A 234 -41.68 -21.71 9.15
CA GLU A 234 -42.68 -21.20 10.09
C GLU A 234 -43.98 -21.98 9.88
N VAL A 235 -44.46 -22.61 10.96
CA VAL A 235 -45.79 -23.24 10.97
C VAL A 235 -46.81 -22.11 10.89
N GLN A 236 -47.51 -22.01 9.75
CA GLN A 236 -48.69 -21.15 9.58
C GLN A 236 -49.83 -21.55 10.52
#